data_AF-A0A7R9Y3B0-F1
#
_entry.id   AF-A0A7R9Y3B0-F1
#
_cell.length_a   1.000
_cell.length_b   1.000
_cell.length_c   1.000
_cell.angle_alpha   90.00
_cell.angle_beta   90.00
_cell.angle_gamma   90.00
#
_symmetry.space_group_name_H-M   'P 1'
#
loop_
_entity.id
_entity.type
_entity.pdbx_description
1 polymer ?
#
loop_
_entity_poly.entity_id
_entity_poly.type
_entity_poly.pdbx_seq_one_letter_code
_entity_poly.pdbx_strand_id
1 'polypeptide(L)'
;LGEGGGEALAAAFACARSRALTAGEGWAALVPLVDLANHSSHPAADYRCFGVVTPANARADVEPQDLESFELVALRDLSPGEEVTIRYGGGAAEWTLRRSFCQYGFTEDAQIEAVGDALGGRGVRLCDAQAVARAAAALAEEATAGEG
;
A
#
# COMPACT_ATOMS: atom_id res chain seq x y z
N LEU A 1 9.75 3.52 -30.34
CA LEU A 1 10.47 3.96 -29.12
C LEU A 1 11.94 3.66 -29.38
N GLY A 2 12.84 4.65 -29.29
CA GLY A 2 14.28 4.41 -29.46
C GLY A 2 14.84 3.50 -28.35
N GLU A 3 16.12 3.12 -28.45
CA GLU A 3 16.83 2.45 -27.35
C GLU A 3 16.69 3.28 -26.06
N GLY A 4 16.23 2.66 -24.97
CA GLY A 4 15.92 3.32 -23.69
C GLY A 4 14.48 3.81 -23.51
N GLY A 5 13.67 3.90 -24.57
CA GLY A 5 12.28 4.36 -24.46
C GLY A 5 11.37 3.40 -23.67
N GLY A 6 11.65 2.09 -23.72
CA GLY A 6 10.94 1.09 -22.93
C GLY A 6 11.27 1.17 -21.44
N GLU A 7 12.54 1.43 -21.10
CA GLU A 7 13.00 1.56 -19.71
C GLU A 7 12.46 2.82 -19.06
N ALA A 8 12.49 3.96 -19.76
CA ALA A 8 11.90 5.20 -19.27
C ALA A 8 10.40 5.07 -19.02
N LEU A 9 9.68 4.39 -19.92
CA LEU A 9 8.25 4.12 -19.75
C LEU A 9 8.00 3.19 -18.55
N ALA A 10 8.78 2.13 -18.40
CA ALA A 10 8.69 1.22 -17.26
C ALA A 10 8.96 1.94 -15.93
N ALA A 11 9.97 2.81 -15.89
CA ALA A 11 10.30 3.61 -14.72
C ALA A 11 9.18 4.60 -14.38
N ALA A 12 8.59 5.26 -15.37
CA ALA A 12 7.46 6.16 -15.17
C ALA A 12 6.24 5.43 -14.61
N PHE A 13 5.90 4.25 -15.17
CA PHE A 13 4.82 3.41 -14.65
C PHE A 13 5.11 2.94 -13.21
N ALA A 14 6.33 2.50 -12.92
CA ALA A 14 6.72 2.09 -11.59
C ALA A 14 6.62 3.24 -10.58
N CYS A 15 7.05 4.45 -10.95
CA CYS A 15 6.91 5.63 -10.10
C CYS A 15 5.45 5.97 -9.86
N ALA A 16 4.64 6.11 -10.91
CA ALA A 16 3.23 6.45 -10.78
C ALA A 16 2.48 5.42 -9.91
N ARG A 17 2.74 4.13 -10.13
CA ARG A 17 2.06 3.04 -9.42
C ARG A 17 2.44 2.92 -7.95
N SER A 18 3.69 3.26 -7.59
CA SER A 18 4.20 3.12 -6.22
C SER A 18 4.13 4.40 -5.39
N ARG A 19 4.02 5.58 -6.02
CA ARG A 19 4.05 6.89 -5.33
C ARG A 19 2.81 7.75 -5.49
N ALA A 20 1.93 7.46 -6.45
CA ALA A 20 0.71 8.25 -6.57
C ALA A 20 -0.24 7.96 -5.41
N LEU A 21 -0.80 9.03 -4.85
CA LEU A 21 -1.80 9.02 -3.79
C LEU A 21 -3.18 9.19 -4.41
N THR A 22 -4.21 8.66 -3.77
CA THR A 22 -5.59 8.88 -4.20
C THR A 22 -5.93 10.37 -4.04
N ALA A 23 -6.67 10.94 -4.99
CA ALA A 23 -6.95 12.38 -5.09
C ALA A 23 -8.40 12.65 -5.52
N GLY A 24 -9.36 12.15 -4.76
CA GLY A 24 -10.78 12.12 -5.10
C GLY A 24 -11.19 10.83 -5.80
N GLU A 25 -12.45 10.76 -6.23
CA GLU A 25 -13.00 9.55 -6.84
C GLU A 25 -12.39 9.26 -8.21
N GLY A 26 -11.61 8.17 -8.31
CA GLY A 26 -11.01 7.71 -9.56
C GLY A 26 -9.75 8.45 -10.00
N TRP A 27 -9.25 9.38 -9.19
CA TRP A 27 -8.07 10.18 -9.51
C TRP A 27 -6.89 9.84 -8.59
N ALA A 28 -5.69 10.01 -9.14
CA ALA A 28 -4.44 9.85 -8.41
C ALA A 28 -3.47 10.98 -8.74
N ALA A 29 -2.68 11.39 -7.76
CA ALA A 29 -1.71 12.48 -7.89
C ALA A 29 -0.36 12.09 -7.31
N LEU A 30 0.72 12.53 -7.96
CA LEU A 30 2.04 12.56 -7.35
C LEU A 30 2.13 13.85 -6.54
N VAL A 31 2.31 13.73 -5.23
CA VAL A 31 2.35 14.86 -4.30
C VAL A 31 3.75 14.92 -3.71
N PRO A 32 4.58 15.87 -4.17
CA PRO A 32 5.93 16.04 -3.64
C PRO A 32 5.91 16.17 -2.11
N LEU A 33 6.93 15.63 -1.45
CA LEU A 33 7.10 15.56 0.00
C LEU A 33 6.21 14.53 0.70
N VAL A 34 4.92 14.45 0.34
CA VAL A 34 4.03 13.42 0.91
C VAL A 34 4.39 12.04 0.39
N ASP A 35 4.80 11.93 -0.88
CA ASP A 35 5.25 10.70 -1.53
C ASP A 35 6.59 10.14 -1.00
N LEU A 36 7.23 10.85 -0.07
CA LEU A 36 8.42 10.40 0.67
C LEU A 36 8.07 9.63 1.94
N ALA A 37 6.85 9.76 2.47
CA ALA A 37 6.44 9.08 3.69
C ALA A 37 6.29 7.57 3.43
N ASN A 38 6.96 6.75 4.24
CA ASN A 38 6.91 5.30 4.10
C ASN A 38 5.61 4.69 4.63
N HIS A 39 5.38 3.44 4.24
CA HIS A 39 4.27 2.64 4.73
C HIS A 39 4.46 2.22 6.19
N SER A 40 3.38 2.23 6.97
CA SER A 40 3.24 1.48 8.21
C SER A 40 1.81 0.98 8.39
N SER A 41 1.65 -0.24 8.92
CA SER A 41 0.36 -0.75 9.40
C SER A 41 -0.20 0.04 10.58
N HIS A 42 0.69 0.72 11.33
CA HIS A 42 0.41 1.62 12.45
C HIS A 42 0.94 3.03 12.10
N PRO A 43 0.25 3.76 11.21
CA PRO A 43 0.77 5.00 10.67
C PRO A 43 0.89 6.09 11.74
N ALA A 44 1.89 6.96 11.57
CA ALA A 44 2.13 8.11 12.43
C ALA A 44 1.32 9.34 11.98
N ALA A 45 1.05 9.43 10.68
CA ALA A 45 0.30 10.48 10.04
C ALA A 45 -0.67 9.90 8.99
N ASP A 46 -1.57 10.75 8.52
CA ASP A 46 -2.42 10.47 7.38
C ASP A 46 -2.44 11.66 6.44
N TYR A 47 -2.77 11.43 5.17
CA TYR A 47 -2.97 12.52 4.23
C TYR A 47 -4.46 12.81 4.02
N ARG A 48 -4.78 14.08 3.76
CA ARG A 48 -6.13 14.56 3.46
C ARG A 48 -6.09 15.39 2.18
N CYS A 49 -7.10 15.23 1.32
CA CYS A 49 -7.30 16.05 0.13
C CYS A 49 -8.77 15.91 -0.34
N PHE A 50 -9.13 16.66 -1.39
CA PHE A 50 -10.46 16.66 -1.99
C PHE A 50 -11.05 15.25 -2.17
N GLY A 51 -12.17 14.97 -1.47
CA GLY A 51 -12.98 13.79 -1.72
C GLY A 51 -12.32 12.44 -1.39
N VAL A 52 -11.25 12.41 -0.59
CA VAL A 52 -10.57 11.16 -0.20
C VAL A 52 -10.95 10.71 1.20
N VAL A 53 -11.36 9.44 1.31
CA VAL A 53 -11.45 8.70 2.56
C VAL A 53 -10.30 7.69 2.59
N THR A 54 -9.34 7.90 3.48
CA THR A 54 -8.24 6.96 3.74
C THR A 54 -8.65 5.95 4.83
N PRO A 55 -7.94 4.83 5.00
CA PRO A 55 -8.22 3.89 6.09
C PRO A 55 -8.05 4.49 7.49
N ALA A 56 -7.14 5.46 7.66
CA ALA A 56 -6.95 6.16 8.94
C ALA A 56 -8.05 7.21 9.21
N ASN A 57 -8.66 7.76 8.15
CA ASN A 57 -9.81 8.66 8.21
C ASN A 57 -11.17 7.96 8.09
N ALA A 58 -11.21 6.62 7.96
CA ALA A 58 -12.46 5.85 7.88
C ALA A 58 -13.19 5.72 9.24
N ARG A 59 -13.01 6.68 10.15
CA ARG A 59 -13.83 6.85 11.34
C ARG A 59 -15.11 7.57 10.94
N ALA A 60 -16.23 7.21 11.56
CA ALA A 60 -17.58 7.67 11.20
C ALA A 60 -17.81 9.20 11.34
N ASP A 61 -16.81 9.96 11.79
CA ASP A 61 -16.84 11.38 12.09
C ASP A 61 -15.97 12.25 11.17
N VAL A 62 -15.31 11.66 10.15
CA VAL A 62 -14.51 12.41 9.17
C VAL A 62 -15.23 12.46 7.82
N GLU A 63 -15.98 13.54 7.60
CA GLU A 63 -16.60 13.82 6.30
C GLU A 63 -15.53 14.06 5.22
N PRO A 64 -15.76 13.63 3.97
CA PRO A 64 -14.91 13.97 2.84
C PRO A 64 -14.72 15.49 2.79
N GLN A 65 -13.46 15.93 2.87
CA GLN A 65 -13.18 17.36 2.91
C GLN A 65 -13.01 17.90 1.49
N ASP A 66 -13.61 19.05 1.22
CA ASP A 66 -13.43 19.84 -0.01
C ASP A 66 -12.14 20.67 0.12
N LEU A 67 -10.99 19.98 0.18
CA LEU A 67 -9.68 20.61 0.33
C LEU A 67 -9.06 20.88 -1.05
N GLU A 68 -8.71 22.13 -1.31
CA GLU A 68 -7.93 22.54 -2.48
C GLU A 68 -6.44 22.12 -2.38
N SER A 69 -6.03 21.52 -1.27
CA SER A 69 -4.64 21.13 -0.98
C SER A 69 -4.51 19.72 -0.41
N PHE A 70 -3.31 19.14 -0.54
CA PHE A 70 -2.90 17.97 0.23
C PHE A 70 -2.35 18.41 1.58
N GLU A 71 -2.87 17.80 2.64
CA GLU A 71 -2.37 17.98 4.01
C GLU A 71 -1.82 16.66 4.54
N LEU A 72 -0.71 16.72 5.28
CA LEU A 72 -0.19 15.59 6.04
C LEU A 72 -0.44 15.87 7.53
N VAL A 73 -1.29 15.08 8.15
CA VAL A 73 -1.81 15.31 9.50
C VAL A 73 -1.33 14.21 10.44
N ALA A 74 -0.65 14.58 11.51
CA ALA A 74 -0.24 13.62 12.54
C ALA A 74 -1.47 13.02 13.24
N LEU A 75 -1.46 11.69 13.43
CA LEU A 75 -2.53 10.96 14.12
C LEU A 75 -2.27 10.85 15.64
N ARG A 76 -1.06 11.21 16.06
CA ARG A 76 -0.54 11.15 17.42
C ARG A 76 0.63 12.11 17.56
N ASP A 77 1.05 12.38 18.79
CA ASP A 77 2.28 13.14 19.04
C ASP A 77 3.50 12.38 18.49
N LEU A 78 4.44 13.15 17.93
CA LEU A 78 5.68 12.65 17.33
C LEU A 78 6.89 13.21 18.07
N SER A 79 7.87 12.34 18.33
CA SER A 79 9.14 12.76 18.92
C SER A 79 10.11 13.28 17.85
N PRO A 80 11.04 14.19 18.19
CA PRO A 80 12.10 14.58 17.27
C PRO A 80 12.91 13.36 16.79
N GLY A 81 13.06 13.24 15.46
CA GLY A 81 13.76 12.11 14.82
C GLY A 81 12.89 10.87 14.59
N GLU A 82 11.63 10.89 15.04
CA GLU A 82 10.68 9.84 14.70
C GLU A 82 10.26 9.91 13.23
N GLU A 83 10.13 8.75 12.58
CA GLU A 83 9.73 8.68 11.18
C GLU A 83 8.23 8.95 11.02
N VAL A 84 7.89 9.85 10.09
CA VAL A 84 6.51 10.12 9.68
C VAL A 84 6.09 9.08 8.65
N THR A 85 5.33 8.08 9.11
CA THR A 85 4.78 7.02 8.25
C THR A 85 3.30 7.24 7.98
N ILE A 86 2.85 6.82 6.80
CA ILE A 86 1.45 6.80 6.39
C ILE A 86 1.02 5.36 6.08
N ARG A 87 -0.27 5.12 5.92
CA ARG A 87 -0.77 3.85 5.40
C ARG A 87 -0.98 3.96 3.89
N TYR A 88 -0.36 3.07 3.14
CA TYR A 88 -0.60 2.95 1.70
C TYR A 88 -1.87 2.13 1.42
N GLY A 89 -2.48 2.36 0.26
CA GLY A 89 -3.63 1.57 -0.22
C GLY A 89 -4.96 1.85 0.50
N GLY A 90 -6.00 1.12 0.06
CA GLY A 90 -7.32 1.12 0.71
C GLY A 90 -7.33 0.33 2.02
N GLY A 91 -8.53 0.09 2.58
CA GLY A 91 -8.72 -0.57 3.88
C GLY A 91 -8.04 -1.94 4.00
N ALA A 92 -8.08 -2.55 5.20
CA ALA A 92 -7.38 -3.80 5.49
C ALA A 92 -7.60 -4.93 4.47
N ALA A 93 -8.80 -5.03 3.88
CA ALA A 93 -9.16 -6.03 2.87
C ALA A 93 -8.37 -5.90 1.54
N GLU A 94 -7.83 -4.72 1.25
CA GLU A 94 -7.10 -4.44 0.01
C GLU A 94 -5.59 -4.72 0.11
N TRP A 95 -5.10 -4.99 1.31
CA TRP A 95 -3.68 -5.04 1.63
C TRP A 95 -3.13 -6.47 1.63
N THR A 96 -2.80 -6.99 0.43
CA THR A 96 -2.28 -8.36 0.22
C THR A 96 -0.79 -8.38 -0.08
N LEU A 97 -0.11 -9.51 0.21
CA LEU A 97 1.33 -9.70 -0.11
C LEU A 97 1.64 -9.44 -1.59
N ARG A 98 0.78 -9.95 -2.49
CA ARG A 98 0.91 -9.70 -3.93
C ARG A 98 0.85 -8.21 -4.25
N ARG A 99 -0.07 -7.46 -3.62
CA ARG A 99 -0.17 -6.02 -3.83
C ARG A 99 1.05 -5.30 -3.29
N SER A 100 1.45 -5.56 -2.04
CA SER A 100 2.63 -4.95 -1.42
C SER A 100 3.88 -5.14 -2.30
N PHE A 101 4.12 -6.38 -2.74
CA PHE A 101 5.29 -6.71 -3.56
C PHE A 101 5.20 -6.12 -4.97
N CYS A 102 4.10 -6.37 -5.70
CA CYS A 102 4.00 -5.96 -7.09
C CYS A 102 3.78 -4.45 -7.28
N GLN A 103 3.25 -3.75 -6.29
CA GLN A 103 2.96 -2.31 -6.37
C GLN A 103 4.08 -1.47 -5.74
N TYR A 104 4.65 -1.90 -4.60
CA TYR A 104 5.57 -1.08 -3.82
C TYR A 104 6.95 -1.72 -3.61
N GLY A 105 7.13 -2.99 -3.96
CA GLY A 105 8.43 -3.66 -3.87
C GLY A 105 8.84 -4.10 -2.45
N PHE A 106 7.89 -4.19 -1.52
CA PHE A 106 8.14 -4.70 -0.16
C PHE A 106 7.03 -5.67 0.29
N THR A 107 7.25 -6.35 1.41
CA THR A 107 6.24 -7.17 2.10
C THR A 107 6.33 -6.88 3.60
N GLU A 108 5.25 -7.12 4.34
CA GLU A 108 5.28 -7.03 5.81
C GLU A 108 5.52 -8.41 6.44
N ASP A 109 6.13 -8.43 7.63
CA ASP A 109 6.47 -9.68 8.34
C ASP A 109 5.23 -10.55 8.57
N ALA A 110 4.11 -9.96 8.99
CA ALA A 110 2.85 -10.68 9.17
C ALA A 110 2.36 -11.37 7.90
N GLN A 111 2.64 -10.79 6.72
CA GLN A 111 2.27 -11.39 5.43
C GLN A 111 3.21 -12.57 5.08
N ILE A 112 4.49 -12.47 5.45
CA ILE A 112 5.47 -13.55 5.27
C ILE A 112 5.11 -14.72 6.19
N GLU A 113 4.81 -14.44 7.46
CA GLU A 113 4.40 -15.42 8.46
C GLU A 113 3.16 -16.19 8.01
N ALA A 114 2.11 -15.50 7.56
CA ALA A 114 0.89 -16.12 7.06
C ALA A 114 1.15 -17.07 5.87
N VAL A 115 2.05 -16.70 4.95
CA VAL A 115 2.47 -17.59 3.85
C VAL A 115 3.27 -18.78 4.36
N GLY A 116 4.16 -18.57 5.34
CA GLY A 116 4.92 -19.63 5.98
C GLY A 116 4.01 -20.66 6.65
N ASP A 117 3.00 -20.21 7.39
CA ASP A 117 2.02 -21.06 8.07
C ASP A 117 1.19 -21.87 7.08
N ALA A 118 0.66 -21.23 6.03
CA ALA A 118 -0.09 -21.90 4.97
C ALA A 118 0.73 -22.98 4.23
N LEU A 119 2.05 -22.83 4.19
CA LEU A 119 2.98 -23.80 3.58
C LEU A 119 3.53 -24.81 4.60
N GLY A 120 3.00 -24.84 5.83
CA GLY A 120 3.40 -25.76 6.88
C GLY A 120 4.82 -25.52 7.39
N GLY A 121 5.24 -24.26 7.51
CA GLY A 121 6.57 -23.87 8.03
C GLY A 121 7.73 -24.10 7.06
N ARG A 122 7.45 -24.41 5.79
CA ARG A 122 8.49 -24.54 4.76
C ARG A 122 8.92 -23.14 4.31
N GLY A 123 10.17 -22.77 4.59
CA GLY A 123 10.71 -21.46 4.22
C GLY A 123 10.55 -21.16 2.73
N VAL A 124 9.96 -20.01 2.40
CA VAL A 124 9.85 -19.50 1.02
C VAL A 124 10.97 -18.51 0.77
N ARG A 125 11.75 -18.74 -0.30
CA ARG A 125 12.57 -17.67 -0.87
C ARG A 125 11.69 -16.82 -1.76
N LEU A 126 11.38 -15.60 -1.31
CA LEU A 126 10.55 -14.59 -2.01
C LEU A 126 11.09 -14.19 -3.39
N CYS A 127 12.28 -14.65 -3.78
CA CYS A 127 12.89 -14.43 -5.08
C CYS A 127 12.16 -15.15 -6.23
N ASP A 128 11.34 -16.17 -5.93
CA ASP A 128 10.53 -16.85 -6.94
C ASP A 128 9.11 -16.25 -6.96
N ALA A 129 8.93 -15.25 -7.83
CA ALA A 129 7.63 -14.62 -8.05
C ALA A 129 6.52 -15.63 -8.42
N GLN A 130 6.85 -16.78 -9.03
CA GLN A 130 5.88 -17.83 -9.30
C GLN A 130 5.50 -18.62 -8.05
N ALA A 131 6.45 -18.87 -7.14
CA ALA A 131 6.16 -19.48 -5.85
C ALA A 131 5.26 -18.58 -5.00
N VAL A 132 5.53 -17.28 -5.00
CA VAL A 132 4.70 -16.27 -4.35
C VAL A 132 3.29 -16.21 -4.95
N ALA A 133 3.18 -16.20 -6.28
CA ALA A 133 1.88 -16.18 -6.95
C ALA A 133 1.05 -17.45 -6.67
N ARG A 134 1.68 -18.63 -6.62
CA ARG A 134 1.02 -19.90 -6.26
C ARG A 134 0.53 -19.91 -4.81
N ALA A 135 1.36 -19.45 -3.87
CA ALA A 135 0.96 -19.35 -2.46
C ALA A 135 -0.19 -18.36 -2.24
N ALA A 136 -0.13 -17.19 -2.90
CA ALA A 136 -1.21 -16.20 -2.83
C ALA A 136 -2.53 -16.72 -3.43
N ALA A 137 -2.48 -17.53 -4.49
CA ALA A 137 -3.68 -18.15 -5.06
C ALA A 137 -4.32 -19.18 -4.12
N ALA A 138 -3.50 -20.02 -3.47
CA ALA A 138 -4.00 -21.01 -2.52
C ALA A 138 -4.71 -20.37 -1.31
N LEU A 139 -4.13 -19.28 -0.77
CA LEU A 139 -4.74 -18.51 0.32
C LEU A 139 -6.08 -17.87 -0.06
N ALA A 140 -6.21 -17.41 -1.31
CA ALA A 140 -7.47 -16.84 -1.79
C ALA A 140 -8.58 -17.90 -1.91
N GLU A 141 -8.22 -19.13 -2.32
CA GLU A 141 -9.17 -20.25 -2.41
C GLU A 141 -9.65 -20.71 -1.02
N GLU A 142 -8.76 -20.78 -0.02
CA GLU A 142 -9.14 -21.12 1.37
C GLU A 142 -10.07 -20.07 2.00
N ALA A 143 -9.82 -18.78 1.75
CA ALA A 143 -10.69 -17.70 2.24
C ALA A 143 -12.12 -17.80 1.66
N THR A 144 -12.26 -18.21 0.39
CA THR A 144 -13.58 -18.41 -0.23
C THR A 144 -14.28 -19.69 0.20
N ALA A 145 -13.55 -20.68 0.71
CA ALA A 145 -14.11 -21.96 1.16
C ALA A 145 -14.67 -21.91 2.59
N GLY A 146 -14.26 -20.93 3.41
CA GLY A 146 -14.69 -20.77 4.80
C GLY A 146 -16.01 -20.01 5.01
N GLU A 147 -16.61 -19.47 3.96
CA GLU A 147 -17.88 -18.70 4.02
C GLU A 147 -19.13 -19.53 3.64
N GLY A 148 -19.00 -20.85 3.49
CA GLY A 148 -20.07 -21.78 3.07
C GLY A 148 -20.65 -22.65 4.17
#